data_AF-A0A0R3SMI8-F1
#
_entry.id   AF-A0A0R3SMI8-F1
#
_cell.length_a   1.000
_cell.length_b   1.000
_cell.length_c   1.000
_cell.angle_alpha   90.00
_cell.angle_beta   90.00
_cell.angle_gamma   90.00
#
_symmetry.space_group_name_H-M   'P 1'
#
loop_
_entity.id
_entity.type
_entity.pdbx_description
1 polymer ?
#
loop_
_entity_poly.entity_id
_entity_poly.type
_entity_poly.pdbx_seq_one_letter_code
_entity_poly.pdbx_strand_id
1 'polypeptide(L)'
;MIFLHIQKVDIFGRQGRPIPPSPDPFQWISENYKFYLAFENSNCWYYITEKVTSNSLRYGLVPIVLGARKEDYVNTLPPHSYINVDDFKSFQDLANYLLYLDKNHTAYAEYFAWKEYGYIYVNKRLDCQTCGFVHHLNARKLKLNNISWQYFMNPSRLCFDRPLLPLYSNHS
;
A
#
# COMPACT_ATOMS: atom_id res chain seq x y z
N MET A 1 -11.10 -3.81 -32.68
CA MET A 1 -10.53 -4.87 -31.82
C MET A 1 -9.13 -4.44 -31.42
N ILE A 2 -8.91 -4.08 -30.16
CA ILE A 2 -7.57 -3.79 -29.64
C ILE A 2 -7.34 -4.77 -28.49
N PHE A 3 -6.45 -5.73 -28.68
CA PHE A 3 -5.96 -6.60 -27.61
C PHE A 3 -4.73 -5.91 -27.00
N LEU A 4 -4.90 -5.26 -25.86
CA LEU A 4 -3.76 -4.80 -25.07
C LEU A 4 -3.25 -6.00 -24.27
N HIS A 5 -2.02 -6.41 -24.59
CA HIS A 5 -1.32 -7.51 -23.94
C HIS A 5 -1.02 -7.11 -22.48
N ILE A 6 -1.92 -7.48 -21.56
CA ILE A 6 -1.71 -7.31 -20.12
C ILE A 6 -0.53 -8.19 -19.72
N GLN A 7 0.50 -7.61 -19.11
CA GLN A 7 1.59 -8.38 -18.50
C GLN A 7 1.02 -9.39 -17.51
N LYS A 8 1.56 -10.61 -17.53
CA LYS A 8 1.13 -11.69 -16.65
C LYS A 8 1.36 -11.30 -15.19
N VAL A 9 0.28 -11.22 -14.41
CA VAL A 9 0.33 -11.02 -12.96
C VAL A 9 0.37 -12.38 -12.29
N ASP A 10 1.40 -12.63 -11.48
CA ASP A 10 1.53 -13.84 -10.70
C ASP A 10 0.90 -13.66 -9.32
N ILE A 11 -0.13 -14.46 -9.04
CA ILE A 11 -0.85 -14.47 -7.77
C ILE A 11 -0.30 -15.61 -6.92
N PHE A 12 0.09 -15.31 -5.68
CA PHE A 12 0.59 -16.28 -4.71
C PHE A 12 -0.37 -16.40 -3.52
N GLY A 13 -0.40 -17.58 -2.88
CA GLY A 13 -1.21 -17.86 -1.71
C GLY A 13 -2.40 -18.78 -2.01
N ARG A 14 -3.44 -18.71 -1.17
CA ARG A 14 -4.53 -19.71 -1.15
C ARG A 14 -5.26 -19.89 -2.49
N GLN A 15 -5.42 -18.82 -3.27
CA GLN A 15 -6.10 -18.84 -4.57
C GLN A 15 -5.12 -18.78 -5.76
N GLY A 16 -3.82 -18.82 -5.49
CA GLY A 16 -2.77 -18.65 -6.50
C GLY A 16 -1.77 -19.79 -6.48
N ARG A 17 -0.57 -19.49 -6.96
CA ARG A 17 0.57 -20.39 -6.85
C ARG A 17 0.99 -20.56 -5.39
N PRO A 18 1.55 -21.71 -5.02
CA PRO A 18 2.18 -21.87 -3.73
C PRO A 18 3.29 -20.82 -3.58
N ILE A 19 3.36 -20.23 -2.39
CA ILE A 19 4.46 -19.34 -2.03
C ILE A 19 5.75 -20.16 -2.11
N PRO A 20 6.79 -19.69 -2.82
CA PRO A 20 8.04 -20.43 -2.95
C PRO A 20 8.64 -20.76 -1.57
N PRO A 21 9.21 -21.96 -1.41
CA PRO A 21 9.81 -22.36 -0.15
C PRO A 21 11.09 -21.55 0.08
N SER A 22 10.97 -20.48 0.86
CA SER A 22 12.07 -19.61 1.28
C SER A 22 11.94 -19.33 2.78
N PRO A 23 13.05 -19.24 3.53
CA PRO A 23 13.04 -18.75 4.91
C PRO A 23 12.38 -17.38 5.05
N ASP A 24 12.52 -16.55 4.02
CA ASP A 24 11.80 -15.29 3.87
C ASP A 24 11.16 -15.23 2.46
N PRO A 25 9.85 -15.55 2.36
CA PRO A 25 9.16 -15.52 1.09
C PRO A 25 9.13 -14.15 0.41
N PHE A 26 9.08 -13.06 1.17
CA PHE A 26 9.01 -11.72 0.60
C PHE A 26 10.35 -11.26 0.05
N GLN A 27 11.46 -11.72 0.64
CA GLN A 27 12.79 -11.54 0.04
C GLN A 27 12.89 -12.24 -1.32
N TRP A 28 12.42 -13.47 -1.43
CA TRP A 28 12.40 -14.16 -2.73
C TRP A 28 11.52 -13.40 -3.74
N ILE A 29 10.37 -12.88 -3.31
CA ILE A 29 9.51 -12.07 -4.18
C ILE A 29 10.23 -10.80 -4.65
N SER A 30 10.95 -10.09 -3.77
CA SER A 30 11.65 -8.86 -4.18
C SER A 30 12.81 -9.08 -5.14
N GLU A 31 13.41 -10.26 -5.14
CA GLU A 31 14.45 -10.65 -6.09
C GLU A 31 13.90 -10.98 -7.49
N ASN A 32 12.61 -11.31 -7.59
CA ASN A 32 11.99 -11.81 -8.82
C ASN A 32 10.92 -10.86 -9.41
N TYR A 33 10.49 -9.85 -8.67
CA TYR A 33 9.44 -8.91 -9.07
C TYR A 33 9.83 -7.48 -8.77
N LYS A 34 9.35 -6.54 -9.60
CA LYS A 34 9.51 -5.09 -9.39
C LYS A 34 8.39 -4.50 -8.53
N PHE A 35 7.17 -4.98 -8.75
CA PHE A 35 5.96 -4.41 -8.16
C PHE A 35 5.26 -5.40 -7.24
N TYR A 36 4.61 -4.88 -6.20
CA TYR A 36 3.77 -5.66 -5.29
C TYR A 36 2.36 -5.05 -5.22
N LEU A 37 1.32 -5.85 -5.46
CA LEU A 37 -0.07 -5.42 -5.31
C LEU A 37 -0.44 -5.36 -3.82
N ALA A 38 -0.29 -4.18 -3.21
CA ALA A 38 -0.63 -3.89 -1.83
C ALA A 38 -2.11 -3.47 -1.70
N PHE A 39 -3.02 -4.31 -2.21
CA PHE A 39 -4.45 -4.05 -2.17
C PHE A 39 -5.04 -4.49 -0.84
N GLU A 40 -5.84 -3.61 -0.25
CA GLU A 40 -6.54 -3.91 0.98
C GLU A 40 -7.84 -4.66 0.71
N ASN A 41 -8.26 -5.43 1.71
CA ASN A 41 -9.45 -6.27 1.61
C ASN A 41 -10.75 -5.45 1.53
N SER A 42 -10.70 -4.15 1.78
CA SER A 42 -11.85 -3.25 1.79
C SER A 42 -11.41 -1.81 1.55
N ASN A 43 -12.33 -1.00 0.99
CA ASN A 43 -12.10 0.43 0.79
C ASN A 43 -12.52 1.21 2.03
N CYS A 44 -11.59 1.47 2.94
CA CYS A 44 -11.90 2.07 4.24
C CYS A 44 -10.91 3.16 4.60
N TRP A 45 -11.40 4.19 5.31
CA TRP A 45 -10.59 5.31 5.77
C TRP A 45 -9.49 4.81 6.69
N TYR A 46 -8.27 5.33 6.51
CA TYR A 46 -7.08 4.98 7.28
C TYR A 46 -6.68 3.50 7.26
N TYR A 47 -7.34 2.66 6.44
CA TYR A 47 -7.06 1.23 6.40
C TYR A 47 -5.84 0.95 5.52
N ILE A 48 -4.67 1.13 6.11
CA ILE A 48 -3.36 0.86 5.50
C ILE A 48 -2.64 -0.15 6.38
N THR A 49 -2.29 -1.31 5.84
CA THR A 49 -1.79 -2.44 6.62
C THR A 49 -0.33 -2.78 6.33
N GLU A 50 0.13 -3.96 6.76
CA GLU A 50 1.45 -4.50 6.52
C GLU A 50 1.79 -4.65 5.03
N LYS A 51 0.78 -4.71 4.15
CA LYS A 51 0.96 -4.93 2.71
C LYS A 51 1.87 -3.90 2.05
N VAL A 52 1.63 -2.61 2.32
CA VAL A 52 2.45 -1.53 1.75
C VAL A 52 3.77 -1.34 2.51
N THR A 53 3.85 -1.75 3.77
CA THR A 53 5.03 -1.56 4.61
C THR A 53 5.88 -2.81 4.65
N SER A 54 5.54 -3.73 5.55
CA SER A 54 6.26 -4.98 5.82
C SER A 54 6.45 -5.85 4.59
N ASN A 55 5.43 -5.98 3.73
CA ASN A 55 5.44 -6.94 2.63
C ASN A 55 6.06 -6.38 1.34
N SER A 56 6.26 -5.06 1.24
CA SER A 56 6.74 -4.41 0.00
C SER A 56 7.87 -3.42 0.23
N LEU A 57 7.60 -2.22 0.76
CA LEU A 57 8.62 -1.17 0.92
C LEU A 57 9.85 -1.65 1.70
N ARG A 58 9.64 -2.47 2.74
CA ARG A 58 10.72 -3.08 3.53
C ARG A 58 11.66 -3.93 2.67
N TYR A 59 11.12 -4.64 1.69
CA TYR A 59 11.85 -5.56 0.81
C TYR A 59 12.35 -4.89 -0.48
N GLY A 60 12.11 -3.59 -0.66
CA GLY A 60 12.55 -2.86 -1.86
C GLY A 60 11.67 -3.10 -3.09
N LEU A 61 10.41 -3.51 -2.89
CA LEU A 61 9.40 -3.55 -3.93
C LEU A 61 8.67 -2.21 -4.02
N VAL A 62 8.27 -1.80 -5.23
CA VAL A 62 7.38 -0.64 -5.40
C VAL A 62 5.92 -1.10 -5.23
N PRO A 63 5.22 -0.68 -4.16
CA PRO A 63 3.84 -1.09 -3.94
C PRO A 63 2.87 -0.33 -4.86
N ILE A 64 1.90 -1.07 -5.39
CA ILE A 64 0.70 -0.52 -6.02
C ILE A 64 -0.43 -0.64 -5.00
N VAL A 65 -0.98 0.49 -4.56
CA VAL A 65 -1.91 0.56 -3.42
C VAL A 65 -3.35 0.81 -3.87
N LEU A 66 -4.27 0.14 -3.18
CA LEU A 66 -5.72 0.29 -3.33
C LEU A 66 -6.37 -0.03 -1.98
N GLY A 67 -7.35 0.76 -1.54
CA GLY A 67 -8.05 0.52 -0.27
C GLY A 67 -8.41 1.82 0.43
N ALA A 68 -7.43 2.43 1.11
CA ALA A 68 -7.63 3.70 1.79
C ALA A 68 -7.83 4.87 0.83
N ARG A 69 -8.19 6.04 1.37
CA ARG A 69 -8.27 7.25 0.57
C ARG A 69 -6.87 7.72 0.20
N LYS A 70 -6.75 8.44 -0.91
CA LYS A 70 -5.47 8.97 -1.38
C LYS A 70 -4.78 9.82 -0.32
N GLU A 71 -5.54 10.63 0.42
CA GLU A 71 -5.03 11.50 1.49
C GLU A 71 -4.43 10.68 2.64
N ASP A 72 -4.98 9.51 2.95
CA ASP A 72 -4.47 8.64 4.00
C ASP A 72 -3.07 8.13 3.65
N TYR A 73 -2.86 7.73 2.39
CA TYR A 73 -1.54 7.31 1.92
C TYR A 73 -0.54 8.47 1.93
N VAL A 74 -0.95 9.67 1.48
CA VAL A 74 -0.10 10.88 1.49
C VAL A 74 0.34 11.24 2.91
N ASN A 75 -0.56 11.09 3.89
CA ASN A 75 -0.27 11.41 5.29
C ASN A 75 0.55 10.33 6.02
N THR A 76 0.62 9.10 5.48
CA THR A 76 1.19 7.94 6.18
C THR A 76 2.50 7.45 5.57
N LEU A 77 2.66 7.54 4.26
CA LEU A 77 3.78 6.94 3.54
C LEU A 77 4.77 8.00 3.06
N PRO A 78 6.05 7.64 2.87
CA PRO A 78 7.01 8.55 2.27
C PRO A 78 6.53 9.04 0.89
N PRO A 79 6.77 10.32 0.55
CA PRO A 79 6.38 10.84 -0.75
C PRO A 79 7.07 10.07 -1.87
N HIS A 80 6.34 9.84 -2.96
CA HIS A 80 6.85 9.14 -4.14
C HIS A 80 7.40 7.72 -3.85
N SER A 81 6.89 7.02 -2.84
CA SER A 81 7.29 5.64 -2.54
C SER A 81 6.32 4.56 -3.06
N TYR A 82 5.18 4.95 -3.62
CA TYR A 82 4.10 4.03 -4.00
C TYR A 82 3.34 4.53 -5.22
N ILE A 83 2.61 3.63 -5.87
CA ILE A 83 1.72 3.94 -7.00
C ILE A 83 0.28 3.80 -6.51
N ASN A 84 -0.49 4.88 -6.47
CA ASN A 84 -1.91 4.80 -6.11
C ASN A 84 -2.77 4.54 -7.35
N VAL A 85 -3.65 3.55 -7.29
CA VAL A 85 -4.58 3.26 -8.39
C VAL A 85 -5.48 4.46 -8.70
N ASP A 86 -5.81 5.30 -7.71
CA ASP A 86 -6.66 6.48 -7.88
C ASP A 86 -5.99 7.61 -8.71
N ASP A 87 -4.70 7.51 -9.00
CA ASP A 87 -3.99 8.48 -9.84
C ASP A 87 -4.25 8.27 -11.34
N PHE A 88 -4.91 7.16 -11.71
CA PHE A 88 -5.11 6.75 -13.10
C PHE A 88 -6.59 6.82 -13.47
N LYS A 89 -6.87 7.29 -14.69
CA LYS A 89 -8.24 7.36 -15.22
C LYS A 89 -8.81 5.97 -15.56
N SER A 90 -7.95 4.99 -15.77
CA SER A 90 -8.31 3.62 -16.11
C SER A 90 -7.20 2.63 -15.72
N PHE A 91 -7.55 1.34 -15.58
CA PHE A 91 -6.55 0.27 -15.43
C PHE A 91 -5.60 0.17 -16.62
N GLN A 92 -6.05 0.60 -17.81
CA GLN A 92 -5.23 0.68 -19.01
C GLN A 92 -4.07 1.68 -18.83
N ASP A 93 -4.37 2.84 -18.25
CA ASP A 93 -3.38 3.88 -17.98
C ASP A 93 -2.39 3.42 -16.91
N LEU A 94 -2.87 2.75 -15.85
CA LEU A 94 -2.01 2.13 -14.86
C LEU A 94 -1.08 1.09 -15.49
N ALA A 95 -1.62 0.18 -16.30
CA ALA A 95 -0.83 -0.84 -16.98
C ALA A 95 0.24 -0.22 -17.90
N ASN A 96 -0.11 0.81 -18.67
CA ASN A 96 0.83 1.55 -19.52
C ASN A 96 1.93 2.22 -18.70
N TYR A 97 1.59 2.77 -17.53
CA TYR A 97 2.57 3.38 -16.64
C TYR A 97 3.54 2.34 -16.03
N LEU A 98 3.04 1.18 -15.62
CA LEU A 98 3.88 0.08 -15.14
C LEU A 98 4.83 -0.44 -16.24
N LEU A 99 4.35 -0.54 -17.49
CA LEU A 99 5.18 -0.87 -18.65
C LEU A 99 6.27 0.17 -18.92
N TYR A 100 5.96 1.44 -18.72
CA TYR A 100 6.94 2.52 -18.80
C TYR A 100 8.02 2.35 -17.72
N LEU A 101 7.64 2.15 -16.46
CA LEU A 101 8.59 1.93 -15.36
C LEU A 101 9.41 0.64 -15.53
N ASP A 102 8.82 -0.41 -16.10
CA ASP A 102 9.54 -1.65 -16.39
C ASP A 102 10.70 -1.42 -17.36
N LYS A 103 10.50 -0.57 -18.38
CA LYS A 103 11.49 -0.25 -19.41
C LYS A 103 12.42 0.91 -19.05
N ASN A 104 12.02 1.80 -18.14
CA ASN A 104 12.78 2.97 -17.73
C ASN A 104 13.34 2.79 -16.31
N HIS A 105 14.58 2.33 -16.24
CA HIS A 105 15.25 2.06 -14.97
C HIS A 105 15.45 3.32 -14.12
N THR A 106 15.67 4.48 -14.74
CA THR A 106 15.82 5.76 -14.01
C THR A 106 14.51 6.14 -13.33
N ALA A 107 13.40 6.12 -14.06
CA ALA A 107 12.08 6.44 -13.50
C ALA A 107 11.66 5.43 -12.43
N TYR A 108 11.99 4.15 -12.61
CA TYR A 108 11.76 3.14 -11.56
C TYR A 108 12.62 3.39 -10.31
N ALA A 109 13.88 3.81 -10.49
CA ALA A 109 14.79 4.09 -9.37
C ALA A 109 14.34 5.28 -8.52
N GLU A 110 13.64 6.25 -9.08
CA GLU A 110 13.09 7.42 -8.36
C GLU A 110 12.18 7.01 -7.18
N TYR A 111 11.46 5.88 -7.30
CA TYR A 111 10.61 5.33 -6.24
C TYR A 111 11.36 4.90 -4.98
N PHE A 112 12.70 4.90 -4.99
CA PHE A 112 13.52 4.53 -3.84
C PHE A 112 14.24 5.72 -3.19
N ALA A 113 14.08 6.95 -3.72
CA ALA A 113 14.72 8.14 -3.18
C ALA A 113 14.37 8.40 -1.71
N TRP A 114 13.16 8.01 -1.28
CA TRP A 114 12.72 8.14 0.11
C TRP A 114 13.63 7.42 1.13
N LYS A 115 14.40 6.40 0.69
CA LYS A 115 15.31 5.64 1.55
C LYS A 115 16.46 6.49 2.11
N GLU A 116 16.78 7.62 1.48
CA GLU A 116 17.76 8.57 2.00
C GLU A 116 17.27 9.27 3.29
N TYR A 117 15.95 9.34 3.48
CA TYR A 117 15.32 10.06 4.59
C TYR A 117 14.90 9.15 5.74
N GLY A 118 15.01 7.83 5.58
CA GLY A 118 14.68 6.87 6.64
C GLY A 118 14.44 5.45 6.16
N TYR A 119 13.98 4.61 7.09
CA TYR A 119 13.67 3.20 6.83
C TYR A 119 12.27 2.87 7.35
N ILE A 120 11.64 1.87 6.74
CA ILE A 120 10.36 1.33 7.23
C ILE A 120 10.63 0.55 8.51
N TYR A 121 10.15 1.08 9.63
CA TYR A 121 10.27 0.42 10.92
C TYR A 121 9.05 -0.46 11.18
N VAL A 122 9.24 -1.77 11.03
CA VAL A 122 8.22 -2.76 11.39
C VAL A 122 8.40 -3.10 12.86
N ASN A 123 7.65 -2.40 13.70
CA ASN A 123 7.82 -2.38 15.16
C ASN A 123 7.87 -3.79 15.79
N LYS A 124 8.83 -4.03 16.68
CA LYS A 124 8.94 -5.25 17.49
C LYS A 124 8.41 -5.10 18.93
N ARG A 125 8.11 -3.89 19.42
CA ARG A 125 7.76 -3.60 20.83
C ARG A 125 6.68 -2.51 20.96
N LEU A 126 5.48 -2.79 20.45
CA LEU A 126 4.28 -1.96 20.65
C LEU A 126 4.00 -1.70 22.14
N ASP A 127 4.32 -2.67 23.00
CA ASP A 127 4.26 -2.57 24.46
C ASP A 127 5.10 -1.41 25.01
N CYS A 128 6.36 -1.30 24.59
CA CYS A 128 7.26 -0.24 25.06
C CYS A 128 6.82 1.15 24.58
N GLN A 129 6.41 1.26 23.31
CA GLN A 129 5.95 2.53 22.76
C GLN A 129 4.67 3.02 23.45
N THR A 130 3.73 2.11 23.70
CA THR A 130 2.48 2.42 24.42
C THR A 130 2.78 2.86 25.84
N CYS A 131 3.68 2.16 26.55
CA CYS A 131 4.12 2.54 27.89
C CYS A 131 4.73 3.96 27.91
N GLY A 132 5.65 4.26 26.99
CA GLY A 132 6.25 5.59 26.86
C GLY A 132 5.23 6.69 26.58
N PHE A 133 4.28 6.43 25.67
CA PHE A 133 3.19 7.35 25.37
C PHE A 133 2.33 7.64 26.61
N VAL A 134 1.88 6.60 27.32
CA VAL A 134 1.08 6.74 28.55
C VAL A 134 1.85 7.47 29.64
N HIS A 135 3.14 7.20 29.80
CA HIS A 135 3.99 7.92 30.75
C HIS A 135 4.04 9.43 30.45
N HIS A 136 4.22 9.82 29.18
CA HIS A 136 4.21 11.22 28.79
C HIS A 136 2.84 11.88 28.93
N LEU A 137 1.76 11.14 28.67
CA LEU A 137 0.39 11.60 28.88
C LEU A 137 0.11 11.89 30.36
N ASN A 138 0.48 10.97 31.26
CA ASN A 138 0.33 11.13 32.71
C ASN A 138 1.18 12.28 33.24
N ALA A 139 2.38 12.48 32.68
CA ALA A 139 3.24 13.63 32.99
C ALA A 139 2.75 14.96 32.38
N ARG A 140 1.59 14.98 31.70
CA ARG A 140 1.01 16.13 30.99
C ARG A 140 1.95 16.77 29.95
N LYS A 141 2.90 15.99 29.43
CA LYS A 141 3.84 16.40 28.37
C LYS A 141 3.22 16.29 26.97
N LEU A 142 2.15 15.50 26.83
CA LEU A 142 1.34 15.39 25.62
C LEU A 142 -0.08 15.82 25.92
N LYS A 143 -0.72 16.49 24.97
CA LYS A 143 -2.16 16.79 24.99
C LYS A 143 -2.84 15.98 23.90
N LEU A 144 -3.91 15.29 24.26
CA LEU A 144 -4.77 14.62 23.27
C LEU A 144 -5.81 15.60 22.78
N ASN A 145 -6.05 15.58 21.47
CA ASN A 145 -7.19 16.26 20.90
C ASN A 145 -8.46 15.57 21.36
N ASN A 146 -9.50 16.35 21.69
CA ASN A 146 -10.79 15.82 22.10
C ASN A 146 -11.57 15.35 20.87
N ILE A 147 -11.16 14.20 20.30
CA ILE A 147 -11.88 13.54 19.23
C ILE A 147 -12.95 12.65 19.88
N SER A 148 -14.21 12.93 19.58
CA SER A 148 -15.33 12.12 20.09
C SER A 148 -15.19 10.67 19.62
N TRP A 149 -15.35 9.70 20.53
CA TRP A 149 -15.37 8.27 20.19
C TRP A 149 -16.39 7.94 19.09
N GLN A 150 -17.46 8.72 18.98
CA GLN A 150 -18.47 8.59 17.91
C GLN A 150 -17.87 8.80 16.51
N TYR A 151 -16.76 9.54 16.39
CA TYR A 151 -16.04 9.69 15.13
C TYR A 151 -15.51 8.35 14.64
N PHE A 152 -14.93 7.54 15.53
CA PHE A 152 -14.34 6.24 15.20
C PHE A 152 -15.38 5.12 15.06
N MET A 153 -16.54 5.25 15.70
CA MET A 153 -17.60 4.25 15.69
C MET A 153 -18.71 4.53 14.67
N ASN A 154 -18.58 5.57 13.83
CA ASN A 154 -19.60 5.90 12.84
C ASN A 154 -19.48 4.98 11.60
N PRO A 155 -20.40 4.02 11.39
CA PRO A 155 -20.28 3.04 10.31
C PRO A 155 -20.35 3.69 8.92
N SER A 156 -21.06 4.82 8.78
CA SER A 156 -21.13 5.58 7.52
C SER A 156 -19.83 6.30 7.16
N ARG A 157 -18.82 6.28 8.04
CA ARG A 157 -17.50 6.91 7.84
C ARG A 157 -16.35 5.92 7.76
N LEU A 158 -16.56 4.65 8.09
CA LEU A 158 -15.48 3.66 8.13
C LEU A 158 -15.08 3.24 6.73
N CYS A 159 -16.04 2.78 5.94
CA CYS A 159 -15.79 2.28 4.60
C CYS A 159 -16.65 3.00 3.57
N PHE A 160 -16.19 3.03 2.33
CA PHE A 160 -16.82 3.73 1.23
C PHE A 160 -16.88 2.85 0.00
N ASP A 161 -17.93 3.03 -0.78
CA ASP A 161 -18.01 2.43 -2.10
C ASP A 161 -17.04 3.16 -3.03
N ARG A 162 -16.17 2.38 -3.67
CA ARG A 162 -15.25 2.86 -4.69
C ARG A 162 -15.76 2.38 -6.04
N PRO A 163 -16.21 3.26 -6.93
CA PRO A 163 -16.47 2.88 -8.31
C PRO A 163 -15.14 2.49 -8.95
N LEU A 164 -14.93 1.20 -9.20
CA LEU A 164 -13.79 0.74 -10.00
C LEU A 164 -14.14 1.01 -11.47
N LEU A 165 -13.88 2.24 -11.94
CA LEU A 165 -14.06 2.64 -13.33
C LEU A 165 -13.15 1.81 -14.27
N PRO A 166 -13.71 1.19 -15.33
CA PRO A 166 -14.76 0.19 -15.32
C PRO A 166 -14.14 -1.23 -15.25
N LEU A 167 -14.31 -1.95 -14.13
CA LEU A 167 -14.39 -3.43 -14.16
C LEU A 167 -15.75 -3.92 -14.73
N TYR A 168 -16.60 -2.97 -15.11
CA TYR A 168 -17.88 -3.18 -15.80
C TYR A 168 -17.87 -2.49 -17.17
N SER A 169 -16.91 -2.80 -18.03
CA SER A 169 -17.24 -2.83 -19.46
C SER A 169 -18.06 -4.09 -19.66
N ASN A 170 -19.37 -3.95 -19.80
CA ASN A 170 -20.27 -5.03 -20.19
C ASN A 170 -19.63 -5.80 -21.35
N HIS A 171 -19.12 -6.99 -21.07
CA HIS A 171 -18.88 -7.98 -22.10
C HIS A 171 -20.27 -8.53 -22.47
N SER A 172 -20.92 -7.83 -23.39
CA SER A 172 -21.94 -8.40 -24.27
C SER A 172 -21.31 -9.39 -25.22
#